data_AF-A0A0C9WQE3-F1
#
_entry.id   AF-A0A0C9WQE3-F1
#
_cell.length_a   1.000
_cell.length_b   1.000
_cell.length_c   1.000
_cell.angle_alpha   90.00
_cell.angle_beta   90.00
_cell.angle_gamma   90.00
#
_symmetry.space_group_name_H-M   'P 1'
#
loop_
_entity.id
_entity.type
_entity.pdbx_description
1 polymer ?
#
loop_
_entity_poly.entity_id
_entity_poly.type
_entity_poly.pdbx_seq_one_letter_code
_entity_poly.pdbx_strand_id
1 'polypeptide(L)'
;MSNEGPEKPGLFSMVDSANIVDSLWNDRSNRRTIRLGKWKHANEIETSEDILSDPSKILFTEKVNTILLPFKRLLKNLLTCGTNDLRKETIPAKLWLESTKKPINTRLIPYCGSLSIVERAEIANWFLTIINKDAHLWLGRLPLAHAFTLYIAEHLKSNPKMAGLTGDALIKKAWEVQFTGTPSLLTDVDVERECLERLENEMFEVSQAAGVAGHYQWGLDAGDHQDWDPYAGMQDLNCGDRLGSDAELVEGYEFIRRERTQPILEEKKPRPKPRPLKRGNKKD
;
A
#
# COMPACT_ATOMS: atom_id res chain seq x y z
N MET A 1 10.68 -36.87 -27.51
CA MET A 1 9.36 -37.45 -27.82
C MET A 1 9.08 -38.47 -26.73
N SER A 2 8.31 -38.06 -25.73
CA SER A 2 7.92 -38.91 -24.60
C SER A 2 6.41 -38.84 -24.55
N ASN A 3 5.77 -39.99 -24.76
CA ASN A 3 4.31 -40.14 -24.71
C ASN A 3 3.85 -40.01 -23.26
N GLU A 4 3.19 -38.92 -22.91
CA GLU A 4 2.41 -38.82 -21.66
C GLU A 4 0.93 -38.89 -22.02
N GLY A 5 0.38 -40.10 -21.89
CA GLY A 5 -1.07 -40.30 -21.81
C GLY A 5 -1.56 -40.01 -20.38
N PRO A 6 -2.88 -39.90 -20.16
CA PRO A 6 -3.44 -39.55 -18.86
C PRO A 6 -3.03 -40.60 -17.81
N GLU A 7 -2.43 -40.13 -16.72
CA GLU A 7 -1.96 -40.98 -15.63
C GLU A 7 -3.11 -41.84 -15.07
N LYS A 8 -2.85 -43.14 -14.89
CA LYS A 8 -3.82 -44.12 -14.37
C LYS A 8 -3.70 -44.24 -12.84
N PRO A 9 -4.82 -44.41 -12.11
CA PRO A 9 -4.79 -44.62 -10.66
C PRO A 9 -3.94 -45.83 -10.26
N GLY A 10 -3.04 -45.67 -9.28
CA GLY A 10 -2.19 -46.75 -8.75
C GLY A 10 -0.74 -46.78 -9.26
N LEU A 11 -0.30 -45.76 -10.01
CA LEU A 11 1.08 -45.57 -10.42
C LEU A 11 1.74 -44.45 -9.60
N PHE A 12 3.05 -44.56 -9.39
CA PHE A 12 3.86 -43.52 -8.77
C PHE A 12 4.74 -42.88 -9.86
N SER A 13 4.69 -41.55 -9.98
CA SER A 13 5.61 -40.76 -10.80
C SER A 13 6.65 -40.08 -9.90
N MET A 14 7.90 -40.05 -10.35
CA MET A 14 8.96 -39.29 -9.67
C MET A 14 8.91 -37.86 -10.18
N VAL A 15 8.54 -36.94 -9.29
CA VAL A 15 8.41 -35.53 -9.62
C VAL A 15 9.37 -34.72 -8.77
N ASP A 16 10.01 -33.73 -9.38
CA ASP A 16 10.85 -32.80 -8.64
C ASP A 16 10.01 -32.05 -7.61
N SER A 17 10.48 -32.03 -6.36
CA SER A 17 9.83 -31.31 -5.27
C SER A 17 9.62 -29.83 -5.57
N ALA A 18 10.46 -29.22 -6.42
CA ALA A 18 10.30 -27.83 -6.83
C ALA A 18 9.05 -27.58 -7.68
N ASN A 19 8.45 -28.64 -8.25
CA ASN A 19 7.23 -28.53 -9.04
C ASN A 19 5.97 -28.81 -8.20
N ILE A 20 6.10 -29.33 -6.97
CA ILE A 20 4.97 -29.56 -6.06
C ILE A 20 4.51 -28.23 -5.48
N VAL A 21 3.40 -27.70 -6.01
CA VAL A 21 2.82 -26.41 -5.58
C VAL A 21 2.12 -26.53 -4.22
N ASP A 22 1.32 -27.57 -4.00
CA ASP A 22 0.63 -27.81 -2.72
C ASP A 22 0.36 -29.30 -2.46
N SER A 23 -0.25 -29.61 -1.31
CA SER A 23 -0.62 -31.00 -0.93
C SER A 23 -1.73 -31.62 -1.78
N LEU A 24 -2.36 -30.85 -2.67
CA LEU A 24 -3.42 -31.26 -3.59
C LEU A 24 -2.98 -31.13 -5.05
N TRP A 25 -1.67 -31.07 -5.32
CA TRP A 25 -1.14 -30.95 -6.67
C TRP A 25 -1.59 -32.13 -7.54
N ASN A 26 -2.08 -31.83 -8.76
CA ASN A 26 -2.78 -32.75 -9.66
C ASN A 26 -4.07 -33.42 -9.11
N ASP A 27 -4.46 -33.16 -7.86
CA ASP A 27 -5.71 -33.66 -7.27
C ASP A 27 -6.83 -32.62 -7.38
N ARG A 28 -7.30 -32.50 -8.61
CA ARG A 28 -8.41 -31.61 -8.96
C ARG A 28 -9.66 -31.87 -8.12
N SER A 29 -9.99 -33.13 -7.87
CA SER A 29 -11.24 -33.50 -7.20
C SER A 29 -11.24 -33.08 -5.73
N ASN A 30 -10.12 -33.22 -5.03
CA ASN A 30 -10.03 -32.79 -3.63
C ASN A 30 -9.85 -31.27 -3.50
N ARG A 31 -9.15 -30.60 -4.43
CA ARG A 31 -9.03 -29.12 -4.43
C ARG A 31 -10.40 -28.44 -4.49
N ARG A 32 -11.39 -29.05 -5.15
CA ARG A 32 -12.79 -28.60 -5.25
C ARG A 32 -13.61 -28.68 -3.97
N THR A 33 -13.13 -29.45 -2.99
CA THR A 33 -13.79 -29.56 -1.70
C THR A 33 -13.42 -28.41 -0.77
N ILE A 34 -12.41 -27.61 -1.14
CA ILE A 34 -11.99 -26.45 -0.38
C ILE A 34 -13.11 -25.40 -0.44
N ARG A 35 -13.65 -25.07 0.73
CA ARG A 35 -14.65 -24.02 0.90
C ARG A 35 -13.99 -22.78 1.49
N LEU A 36 -13.43 -21.93 0.63
CA LEU A 36 -13.02 -20.59 1.05
C LEU A 36 -14.16 -19.60 0.95
N GLY A 37 -14.11 -18.57 1.78
CA GLY A 37 -14.94 -17.37 1.63
C GLY A 37 -14.37 -16.46 0.55
N LYS A 38 -15.06 -15.35 0.28
CA LYS A 38 -14.48 -14.23 -0.47
C LYS A 38 -13.65 -13.39 0.48
N TRP A 39 -12.47 -12.93 0.06
CA TRP A 39 -11.65 -11.99 0.83
C TRP A 39 -11.21 -10.83 -0.05
N LYS A 40 -10.69 -9.79 0.60
CA LYS A 40 -10.11 -8.63 -0.06
C LYS A 40 -8.67 -8.97 -0.45
N HIS A 41 -8.31 -8.81 -1.71
CA HIS A 41 -7.01 -9.24 -2.21
C HIS A 41 -5.86 -8.44 -1.64
N ALA A 42 -4.65 -9.02 -1.59
CA ALA A 42 -3.48 -8.33 -1.05
C ALA A 42 -3.11 -7.07 -1.83
N ASN A 43 -3.40 -7.02 -3.13
CA ASN A 43 -3.23 -5.84 -4.00
C ASN A 43 -4.32 -4.77 -3.83
N GLU A 44 -5.45 -5.10 -3.19
CA GLU A 44 -6.53 -4.17 -2.87
C GLU A 44 -6.34 -3.52 -1.48
N ILE A 45 -5.47 -4.11 -0.64
CA ILE A 45 -5.12 -3.57 0.66
C ILE A 45 -4.18 -2.38 0.46
N GLU A 46 -4.56 -1.22 1.04
CA GLU A 46 -3.75 0.00 0.92
C GLU A 46 -2.40 -0.19 1.60
N THR A 47 -1.33 0.12 0.87
CA THR A 47 0.02 0.14 1.42
C THR A 47 0.28 1.40 2.25
N SER A 48 1.39 1.42 2.98
CA SER A 48 1.85 2.63 3.66
C SER A 48 2.07 3.80 2.69
N GLU A 49 2.52 3.53 1.46
CA GLU A 49 2.66 4.53 0.41
C GLU A 49 1.29 5.06 -0.06
N ASP A 50 0.30 4.18 -0.22
CA ASP A 50 -1.07 4.58 -0.60
C ASP A 50 -1.73 5.47 0.47
N ILE A 51 -1.47 5.18 1.74
CA ILE A 51 -2.00 5.97 2.86
C ILE A 51 -1.29 7.33 2.95
N LEU A 52 0.04 7.35 2.80
CA LEU A 52 0.85 8.57 3.00
C LEU A 52 0.93 9.48 1.77
N SER A 53 0.64 8.96 0.58
CA SER A 53 0.62 9.74 -0.66
C SER A 53 -0.55 10.72 -0.76
N ASP A 54 -1.66 10.45 -0.07
CA ASP A 54 -2.80 11.36 0.04
C ASP A 54 -3.01 11.80 1.49
N PRO A 55 -2.45 12.98 1.88
CA PRO A 55 -2.61 13.52 3.21
C PRO A 55 -4.06 13.86 3.59
N SER A 56 -5.03 13.80 2.67
CA SER A 56 -6.44 14.07 2.98
C SER A 56 -7.20 12.86 3.51
N LYS A 57 -6.67 11.64 3.34
CA LYS A 57 -7.34 10.38 3.72
C LYS A 57 -7.57 10.23 5.22
N ILE A 58 -6.57 10.56 6.03
CA ILE A 58 -6.64 10.44 7.49
C ILE A 58 -6.63 11.83 8.11
N LEU A 59 -7.73 12.21 8.77
CA LEU A 59 -7.85 13.52 9.42
C LEU A 59 -6.96 13.60 10.65
N PHE A 60 -6.33 14.76 10.87
CA PHE A 60 -5.54 14.97 12.07
C PHE A 60 -6.40 14.99 13.34
N THR A 61 -5.84 14.54 14.45
CA THR A 61 -6.50 14.53 15.76
C THR A 61 -6.27 15.83 16.55
N GLU A 62 -7.12 16.09 17.56
CA GLU A 62 -6.91 17.20 18.49
C GLU A 62 -5.54 17.11 19.19
N LYS A 63 -5.05 15.89 19.45
CA LYS A 63 -3.70 15.63 19.99
C LYS A 63 -2.63 16.22 19.06
N VAL A 64 -2.64 15.86 17.78
CA VAL A 64 -1.68 16.39 16.80
C VAL A 64 -1.77 17.91 16.73
N ASN A 65 -2.99 18.46 16.70
CA ASN A 65 -3.17 19.90 16.66
C ASN A 65 -2.61 20.60 17.90
N THR A 66 -2.89 20.08 19.10
CA THR A 66 -2.40 20.65 20.36
C THR A 66 -0.87 20.67 20.42
N ILE A 67 -0.22 19.61 19.93
CA ILE A 67 1.24 19.49 19.93
C ILE A 67 1.89 20.44 18.92
N LEU A 68 1.35 20.55 17.71
CA LEU A 68 2.00 21.27 16.62
C LEU A 68 1.60 22.75 16.51
N LEU A 69 0.40 23.12 16.99
CA LEU A 69 -0.11 24.49 16.91
C LEU A 69 0.83 25.55 17.51
N PRO A 70 1.49 25.34 18.66
CA PRO A 70 2.48 26.28 19.20
C PRO A 70 3.63 26.58 18.23
N PHE A 71 3.96 25.63 17.35
CA PHE A 71 5.06 25.73 16.39
C PHE A 71 4.62 26.16 14.99
N LYS A 72 3.33 26.50 14.80
CA LYS A 72 2.76 26.88 13.49
C LYS A 72 3.58 27.94 12.75
N ARG A 73 4.03 28.99 13.46
CA ARG A 73 4.84 30.07 12.87
C ARG A 73 6.19 29.54 12.38
N LEU A 74 6.87 28.72 13.19
CA LEU A 74 8.14 28.09 12.84
C LEU A 74 7.99 27.19 11.60
N LEU A 75 6.98 26.32 11.59
CA LEU A 75 6.71 25.39 10.49
C LEU A 75 6.34 26.10 9.18
N LYS A 76 5.63 27.24 9.24
CA LYS A 76 5.39 28.09 8.06
C LYS A 76 6.67 28.73 7.55
N ASN A 77 7.52 29.25 8.43
CA ASN A 77 8.79 29.86 8.03
C ASN A 77 9.71 28.83 7.36
N LEU A 78 9.65 27.56 7.76
CA LEU A 78 10.40 26.47 7.12
C LEU A 78 10.03 26.22 5.65
N LEU A 79 8.86 26.67 5.17
CA LEU A 79 8.48 26.56 3.76
C LEU A 79 9.24 27.50 2.84
N THR A 80 9.61 28.68 3.35
CA THR A 80 10.05 29.83 2.52
C THR A 80 11.42 30.39 2.92
N CYS A 81 11.89 30.16 4.15
CA CYS A 81 13.13 30.75 4.62
C CYS A 81 14.37 30.00 4.11
N GLY A 82 15.36 30.78 3.65
CA GLY A 82 16.74 30.34 3.54
C GLY A 82 17.36 30.09 4.93
N THR A 83 18.50 29.39 4.98
CA THR A 83 19.14 28.94 6.23
C THR A 83 19.47 30.05 7.23
N ASN A 84 19.58 31.30 6.80
CA ASN A 84 20.04 32.41 7.64
C ASN A 84 18.97 32.96 8.60
N ASP A 85 17.68 32.84 8.30
CA ASP A 85 16.62 33.47 9.10
C ASP A 85 16.22 32.66 10.34
N LEU A 86 16.66 31.40 10.41
CA LEU A 86 16.28 30.42 11.44
C LEU A 86 17.44 30.03 12.36
N ARG A 87 18.48 30.87 12.50
CA ARG A 87 19.69 30.54 13.30
C ARG A 87 19.44 30.38 14.80
N LYS A 88 18.35 30.97 15.32
CA LYS A 88 18.01 30.91 16.75
C LYS A 88 17.20 29.66 17.13
N GLU A 89 16.65 28.96 16.15
CA GLU A 89 15.74 27.84 16.38
C GLU A 89 16.51 26.52 16.29
N THR A 90 16.24 25.59 17.22
CA THR A 90 16.87 24.26 17.22
C THR A 90 16.13 23.35 16.24
N ILE A 91 16.71 23.19 15.04
CA ILE A 91 16.15 22.39 13.96
C ILE A 91 17.19 21.33 13.53
N PRO A 92 17.28 20.19 14.22
CA PRO A 92 18.33 19.20 13.97
C PRO A 92 18.35 18.66 12.52
N ALA A 93 17.18 18.44 11.93
CA ALA A 93 17.05 18.00 10.54
C ALA A 93 17.68 18.98 9.53
N LYS A 94 17.68 20.29 9.84
CA LYS A 94 18.34 21.32 9.04
C LYS A 94 19.86 21.18 9.12
N LEU A 95 20.41 20.98 10.32
CA LEU A 95 21.85 20.77 10.52
C LEU A 95 22.33 19.52 9.77
N TRP A 96 21.52 18.46 9.80
CA TRP A 96 21.79 17.27 9.01
C TRP A 96 21.81 17.58 7.51
N LEU A 97 20.81 18.30 6.98
CA LEU A 97 20.79 18.69 5.56
C LEU A 97 22.00 19.56 5.17
N GLU A 98 22.37 20.54 6.00
CA GLU A 98 23.55 21.39 5.81
C GLU A 98 24.83 20.54 5.72
N SER A 99 24.98 19.51 6.55
CA SER A 99 26.12 18.59 6.49
C SER A 99 26.21 17.82 5.16
N THR A 100 25.08 17.63 4.46
CA THR A 100 25.05 16.88 3.20
C THR A 100 25.46 17.70 1.97
N LYS A 101 25.73 19.01 2.12
CA LYS A 101 26.12 19.96 1.05
C LYS A 101 25.13 20.02 -0.14
N LYS A 102 23.88 19.61 0.05
CA LYS A 102 22.81 19.66 -0.99
C LYS A 102 21.77 20.74 -0.66
N PRO A 103 20.92 21.14 -1.63
CA PRO A 103 19.90 22.16 -1.41
C PRO A 103 18.90 21.72 -0.34
N ILE A 104 18.71 22.56 0.67
CA ILE A 104 17.93 22.25 1.88
C ILE A 104 16.42 22.27 1.61
N ASN A 105 15.98 23.09 0.67
CA ASN A 105 14.58 23.34 0.35
C ASN A 105 13.94 22.28 -0.57
N THR A 106 14.75 21.51 -1.29
CA THR A 106 14.25 20.50 -2.25
C THR A 106 14.59 19.07 -1.86
N ARG A 107 15.49 18.87 -0.89
CA ARG A 107 15.93 17.53 -0.51
C ARG A 107 14.91 16.82 0.38
N LEU A 108 14.68 15.56 0.04
CA LEU A 108 13.87 14.65 0.84
C LEU A 108 14.60 14.21 2.11
N ILE A 109 13.85 14.10 3.21
CA ILE A 109 14.30 13.59 4.49
C ILE A 109 13.52 12.30 4.78
N PRO A 110 14.09 11.11 4.54
CA PRO A 110 13.38 9.83 4.63
C PRO A 110 13.27 9.29 6.07
N TYR A 111 13.49 10.12 7.09
CA TYR A 111 13.55 9.70 8.49
C TYR A 111 12.26 10.08 9.21
N CYS A 112 11.52 9.07 9.65
CA CYS A 112 10.26 9.24 10.37
C CYS A 112 10.27 8.62 11.77
N GLY A 113 11.38 7.96 12.16
CA GLY A 113 11.53 7.38 13.49
C GLY A 113 10.56 6.24 13.79
N SER A 114 10.08 6.21 15.02
CA SER A 114 9.11 5.23 15.54
C SER A 114 7.65 5.63 15.35
N LEU A 115 7.35 6.61 14.48
CA LEU A 115 5.98 7.05 14.26
C LEU A 115 5.21 6.01 13.43
N SER A 116 4.02 5.66 13.90
CA SER A 116 3.10 4.81 13.14
C SER A 116 2.69 5.45 11.81
N ILE A 117 2.16 4.65 10.88
CA ILE A 117 1.62 5.17 9.60
C ILE A 117 0.51 6.18 9.88
N VAL A 118 -0.37 5.89 10.84
CA VAL A 118 -1.49 6.76 11.23
C VAL A 118 -0.98 8.11 11.76
N GLU A 119 -0.02 8.11 12.69
CA GLU A 119 0.54 9.37 13.22
C GLU A 119 1.20 10.21 12.13
N ARG A 120 1.93 9.57 11.20
CA ARG A 120 2.53 10.26 10.05
C ARG A 120 1.45 10.89 9.15
N ALA A 121 0.39 10.15 8.86
CA ALA A 121 -0.72 10.61 8.03
C ALA A 121 -1.49 11.77 8.71
N GLU A 122 -1.77 11.68 10.01
CA GLU A 122 -2.39 12.77 10.77
C GLU A 122 -1.54 14.05 10.74
N ILE A 123 -0.22 13.93 10.94
CA ILE A 123 0.68 15.09 10.87
C ILE A 123 0.71 15.68 9.45
N ALA A 124 0.73 14.84 8.42
CA ALA A 124 0.65 15.29 7.02
C ALA A 124 -0.68 16.01 6.72
N ASN A 125 -1.81 15.50 7.22
CA ASN A 125 -3.12 16.14 7.11
C ASN A 125 -3.16 17.49 7.81
N TRP A 126 -2.53 17.60 8.99
CA TRP A 126 -2.40 18.87 9.71
C TRP A 126 -1.62 19.89 8.89
N PHE A 127 -0.55 19.48 8.19
CA PHE A 127 0.17 20.34 7.26
C PHE A 127 -0.72 20.83 6.11
N LEU A 128 -1.43 19.90 5.46
CA LEU A 128 -2.34 20.19 4.36
C LEU A 128 -3.41 21.23 4.78
N THR A 129 -3.91 21.12 6.01
CA THR A 129 -5.02 21.93 6.50
C THR A 129 -4.58 23.27 7.10
N ILE A 130 -3.51 23.30 7.90
CA ILE A 130 -3.14 24.45 8.75
C ILE A 130 -1.93 25.22 8.21
N ILE A 131 -1.00 24.53 7.57
CA ILE A 131 0.28 25.09 7.13
C ILE A 131 0.17 25.57 5.68
N ASN A 132 -0.01 24.63 4.73
CA ASN A 132 -0.10 24.93 3.31
C ASN A 132 -0.77 23.78 2.54
N LYS A 133 -1.72 24.11 1.66
CA LYS A 133 -2.43 23.14 0.81
C LYS A 133 -1.56 22.54 -0.30
N ASP A 134 -0.49 23.23 -0.71
CA ASP A 134 0.43 22.72 -1.71
C ASP A 134 1.43 21.73 -1.08
N ALA A 135 1.11 20.44 -1.20
CA ALA A 135 1.89 19.34 -0.65
C ALA A 135 3.32 19.31 -1.19
N HIS A 136 3.57 19.76 -2.43
CA HIS A 136 4.91 19.72 -3.03
C HIS A 136 5.94 20.57 -2.27
N LEU A 137 5.50 21.55 -1.48
CA LEU A 137 6.39 22.41 -0.70
C LEU A 137 6.90 21.77 0.59
N TRP A 138 6.20 20.77 1.13
CA TRP A 138 6.50 20.24 2.47
C TRP A 138 6.54 18.71 2.55
N LEU A 139 5.88 17.99 1.64
CA LEU A 139 5.81 16.53 1.68
C LEU A 139 7.20 15.92 1.50
N GLY A 140 7.61 15.11 2.47
CA GLY A 140 8.94 14.51 2.54
C GLY A 140 10.10 15.49 2.76
N ARG A 141 9.83 16.77 3.06
CA ARG A 141 10.85 17.83 3.19
C ARG A 141 11.03 18.28 4.64
N LEU A 142 11.99 19.19 4.84
CA LEU A 142 12.37 19.75 6.14
C LEU A 142 11.19 20.18 7.05
N PRO A 143 10.15 20.89 6.57
CA PRO A 143 9.05 21.31 7.43
C PRO A 143 8.33 20.13 8.08
N LEU A 144 7.96 19.12 7.28
CA LEU A 144 7.25 17.93 7.77
C LEU A 144 8.15 17.08 8.66
N ALA A 145 9.41 16.87 8.25
CA ALA A 145 10.38 16.13 9.06
C ALA A 145 10.62 16.77 10.43
N HIS A 146 10.64 18.11 10.52
CA HIS A 146 10.77 18.79 11.80
C HIS A 146 9.50 18.66 12.65
N ALA A 147 8.32 18.62 12.04
CA ALA A 147 7.09 18.35 12.77
C ALA A 147 7.06 16.93 13.38
N PHE A 148 7.60 15.93 12.68
CA PHE A 148 7.84 14.62 13.27
C PHE A 148 8.76 14.72 14.48
N THR A 149 9.84 15.49 14.41
CA THR A 149 10.74 15.73 15.55
C THR A 149 9.98 16.32 16.75
N LEU A 150 9.16 17.34 16.52
CA LEU A 150 8.37 18.00 17.56
C LEU A 150 7.36 17.04 18.21
N TYR A 151 6.71 16.21 17.39
CA TYR A 151 5.74 15.23 17.87
C TYR A 151 6.41 14.12 18.69
N ILE A 152 7.56 13.60 18.23
CA ILE A 152 8.38 12.64 18.98
C ILE A 152 8.86 13.27 20.29
N ALA A 153 9.28 14.54 20.29
CA ALA A 153 9.72 15.25 21.49
C ALA A 153 8.62 15.29 22.56
N GLU A 154 7.36 15.48 22.17
CA GLU A 154 6.24 15.45 23.11
C GLU A 154 6.08 14.06 23.73
N HIS A 155 6.08 13.01 22.92
CA HIS A 155 6.01 11.63 23.41
C HIS A 155 7.16 11.26 24.36
N LEU A 156 8.36 11.79 24.10
CA LEU A 156 9.51 11.57 24.98
C LEU A 156 9.33 12.23 26.36
N LYS A 157 8.56 13.31 26.50
CA LYS A 157 8.28 13.92 27.82
C LYS A 157 7.54 12.97 28.75
N SER A 158 6.69 12.11 28.19
CA SER A 158 5.95 11.11 28.95
C SER A 158 6.82 9.92 29.38
N ASN A 159 8.05 9.79 28.87
CA ASN A 159 8.96 8.72 29.23
C ASN A 159 9.76 9.05 30.51
N PRO A 160 9.64 8.28 31.60
CA PRO A 160 10.36 8.54 32.85
C PRO A 160 11.89 8.61 32.69
N LYS A 161 12.46 7.87 31.74
CA LYS A 161 13.91 7.87 31.47
C LYS A 161 14.41 9.19 30.86
N MET A 162 13.50 10.00 30.32
CA MET A 162 13.80 11.24 29.61
C MET A 162 13.30 12.49 30.35
N ALA A 163 12.75 12.34 31.56
CA ALA A 163 12.12 13.41 32.34
C ALA A 163 13.05 14.61 32.67
N GLY A 164 14.37 14.42 32.60
CA GLY A 164 15.36 15.48 32.81
C GLY A 164 15.69 16.32 31.57
N LEU A 165 15.25 15.93 30.37
CA LEU A 165 15.54 16.63 29.13
C LEU A 165 14.48 17.69 28.84
N THR A 166 14.90 18.94 28.63
CA THR A 166 14.01 20.06 28.30
C THR A 166 14.57 20.89 27.14
N GLY A 167 13.70 21.69 26.51
CA GLY A 167 14.06 22.61 25.44
C GLY A 167 14.84 21.95 24.30
N ASP A 168 15.97 22.57 23.92
CA ASP A 168 16.81 22.12 22.81
C ASP A 168 17.36 20.71 22.97
N ALA A 169 17.68 20.30 24.20
CA ALA A 169 18.22 18.97 24.47
C ALA A 169 17.18 17.90 24.15
N LEU A 170 15.91 18.16 24.47
CA LEU A 170 14.79 17.28 24.15
C LEU A 170 14.56 17.19 22.63
N ILE A 171 14.60 18.33 21.93
CA ILE A 171 14.44 18.35 20.46
C ILE A 171 15.57 17.59 19.75
N LYS A 172 16.82 17.76 20.20
CA LYS A 172 17.96 17.00 19.67
C LYS A 172 17.79 15.50 19.92
N LYS A 173 17.32 15.12 21.12
CA LYS A 173 17.06 13.71 21.43
C LYS A 173 15.94 13.11 20.59
N ALA A 174 14.87 13.88 20.36
CA ALA A 174 13.78 13.46 19.49
C ALA A 174 14.25 13.25 18.05
N TRP A 175 15.15 14.11 17.56
CA TRP A 175 15.76 13.91 16.25
C TRP A 175 16.65 12.67 16.20
N GLU A 176 17.43 12.39 17.25
CA GLU A 176 18.19 11.13 17.32
C GLU A 176 17.24 9.94 17.19
N VAL A 177 16.14 9.90 17.94
CA VAL A 177 15.13 8.84 17.83
C VAL A 177 14.52 8.77 16.42
N GLN A 178 14.25 9.92 15.81
CA GLN A 178 13.75 10.00 14.44
C GLN A 178 14.74 9.45 13.41
N PHE A 179 16.01 9.77 13.58
CA PHE A 179 17.10 9.46 12.65
C PHE A 179 17.60 8.03 12.78
N THR A 180 17.70 7.52 14.02
CA THR A 180 18.14 6.14 14.31
C THR A 180 16.98 5.15 14.32
N GLY A 181 15.74 5.64 14.40
CA GLY A 181 14.57 4.80 14.19
C GLY A 181 14.62 4.17 12.80
N THR A 182 14.16 2.92 12.71
CA THR A 182 14.27 2.12 11.49
C THR A 182 13.69 2.89 10.29
N PRO A 183 14.42 3.00 9.16
CA PRO A 183 13.93 3.73 7.99
C PRO A 183 12.58 3.21 7.53
N SER A 184 11.60 4.10 7.35
CA SER A 184 10.20 3.75 7.03
C SER A 184 10.08 2.82 5.81
N LEU A 185 10.92 3.00 4.80
CA LEU A 185 10.86 2.25 3.54
C LEU A 185 11.15 0.75 3.66
N LEU A 186 11.80 0.28 4.74
CA LEU A 186 12.12 -1.14 4.95
C LEU A 186 11.32 -1.78 6.09
N THR A 187 10.48 -1.02 6.79
CA THR A 187 9.83 -1.48 8.03
C THR A 187 8.32 -1.30 8.08
N ASP A 188 7.71 -0.59 7.12
CA ASP A 188 6.26 -0.61 6.93
C ASP A 188 5.81 -1.92 6.26
N VAL A 189 6.37 -3.04 6.72
CA VAL A 189 6.06 -4.39 6.27
C VAL A 189 4.76 -4.81 6.94
N ASP A 190 3.69 -4.79 6.16
CA ASP A 190 2.43 -5.41 6.55
C ASP A 190 2.57 -6.93 6.37
N VAL A 191 2.95 -7.61 7.45
CA VAL A 191 3.15 -9.06 7.46
C VAL A 191 1.87 -9.79 7.06
N GLU A 192 0.69 -9.27 7.43
CA GLU A 192 -0.58 -9.90 7.09
C GLU A 192 -0.85 -9.79 5.59
N ARG A 193 -0.62 -8.60 5.01
CA ARG A 193 -0.70 -8.39 3.56
C ARG A 193 0.30 -9.27 2.81
N GLU A 194 1.57 -9.34 3.24
CA GLU A 194 2.57 -10.19 2.58
C GLU A 194 2.25 -11.68 2.70
N CYS A 195 1.75 -12.14 3.85
CA CYS A 195 1.29 -13.52 4.01
C CYS A 195 0.12 -13.82 3.08
N LEU A 196 -0.82 -12.88 2.95
CA LEU A 196 -1.95 -13.00 2.05
C LEU A 196 -1.50 -13.01 0.58
N GLU A 197 -0.59 -12.12 0.20
CA GLU A 197 -0.02 -12.06 -1.15
C GLU A 197 0.66 -13.37 -1.53
N ARG A 198 1.48 -13.94 -0.62
CA ARG A 198 2.10 -15.25 -0.85
C ARG A 198 1.08 -16.37 -0.95
N LEU A 199 0.06 -16.37 -0.10
CA LEU A 199 -1.01 -17.35 -0.18
C LEU A 199 -1.74 -17.28 -1.52
N GLU A 200 -2.07 -16.07 -1.98
CA GLU A 200 -2.71 -15.83 -3.27
C GLU A 200 -1.84 -16.32 -4.43
N ASN A 201 -0.52 -16.05 -4.39
CA ASN A 201 0.42 -16.49 -5.41
C ASN A 201 0.43 -18.03 -5.55
N GLU A 202 0.47 -18.76 -4.43
CA GLU A 202 0.48 -20.24 -4.44
C GLU A 202 -0.90 -20.82 -4.84
N MET A 203 -1.97 -20.20 -4.35
CA MET A 203 -3.33 -20.69 -4.56
C MET A 203 -3.84 -20.46 -5.98
N PHE A 204 -3.51 -19.31 -6.56
CA PHE A 204 -3.97 -18.81 -7.86
C PHE A 204 -2.90 -18.88 -8.94
N GLU A 205 -1.83 -19.65 -8.71
CA GLU A 205 -0.80 -19.88 -9.71
C GLU A 205 -1.39 -20.57 -10.96
N VAL A 206 -1.26 -19.93 -12.14
CA VAL A 206 -1.76 -20.46 -13.43
C VAL A 206 -0.61 -20.94 -14.33
N SER A 207 0.59 -21.08 -13.77
CA SER A 207 1.79 -21.48 -14.50
C SER A 207 1.68 -22.91 -15.04
N GLN A 208 2.57 -23.26 -15.98
CA GLN A 208 2.70 -24.64 -16.43
C GLN A 208 3.02 -25.62 -15.27
N ALA A 209 3.71 -25.16 -14.21
CA ALA A 209 4.07 -25.97 -13.06
C ALA A 209 2.84 -26.33 -12.20
N ALA A 210 1.89 -25.41 -12.06
CA ALA A 210 0.62 -25.64 -11.36
C ALA A 210 -0.30 -26.66 -12.07
N GLY A 211 -0.02 -26.99 -13.33
CA GLY A 211 -0.70 -28.05 -14.07
C GLY A 211 -2.20 -27.77 -14.26
N VAL A 212 -3.01 -28.84 -14.26
CA VAL A 212 -4.48 -28.73 -14.42
C VAL A 212 -5.14 -28.13 -13.17
N ALA A 213 -4.51 -28.26 -12.00
CA ALA A 213 -5.06 -27.79 -10.73
C ALA A 213 -5.07 -26.26 -10.59
N GLY A 214 -4.15 -25.55 -11.25
CA GLY A 214 -4.07 -24.09 -11.26
C GLY A 214 -4.95 -23.38 -12.30
N HIS A 215 -5.59 -24.12 -13.21
CA HIS A 215 -6.29 -23.51 -14.35
C HIS A 215 -7.68 -22.97 -13.97
N TYR A 216 -7.78 -21.66 -13.72
CA TYR A 216 -9.02 -20.84 -13.59
C TYR A 216 -10.24 -21.51 -12.93
N GLN A 217 -10.01 -22.37 -11.93
CA GLN A 217 -11.05 -23.23 -11.35
C GLN A 217 -11.75 -22.53 -10.16
N TRP A 218 -11.05 -21.67 -9.43
CA TRP A 218 -11.60 -20.92 -8.31
C TRP A 218 -12.79 -20.04 -8.76
N GLY A 219 -13.91 -20.15 -8.05
CA GLY A 219 -15.18 -19.51 -8.41
C GLY A 219 -16.21 -20.46 -9.06
N LEU A 220 -15.75 -21.60 -9.59
CA LEU A 220 -16.59 -22.68 -10.14
C LEU A 220 -16.86 -23.81 -9.12
N ASP A 221 -16.26 -23.70 -7.94
CA ASP A 221 -16.45 -24.64 -6.85
C ASP A 221 -17.62 -24.19 -5.95
N ALA A 222 -18.25 -25.16 -5.30
CA ALA A 222 -19.45 -24.91 -4.50
C ALA A 222 -19.08 -24.30 -3.14
N GLY A 223 -19.66 -23.14 -2.81
CA GLY A 223 -19.45 -22.49 -1.53
C GLY A 223 -19.61 -20.97 -1.59
N ASP A 224 -19.13 -20.28 -0.56
CA ASP A 224 -19.27 -18.82 -0.44
C ASP A 224 -18.48 -18.05 -1.50
N HIS A 225 -17.43 -18.64 -2.05
CA HIS A 225 -16.63 -18.10 -3.15
C HIS A 225 -17.23 -18.36 -4.54
N GLN A 226 -18.41 -18.99 -4.65
CA GLN A 226 -19.06 -19.21 -5.93
C GLN A 226 -19.27 -17.89 -6.69
N ASP A 227 -19.07 -17.94 -8.02
CA ASP A 227 -19.18 -16.81 -8.95
C ASP A 227 -18.21 -15.65 -8.65
N TRP A 228 -17.21 -15.86 -7.79
CA TRP A 228 -16.13 -14.92 -7.57
C TRP A 228 -14.98 -15.23 -8.53
N ASP A 229 -14.44 -14.20 -9.18
CA ASP A 229 -13.24 -14.31 -9.99
C ASP A 229 -12.06 -13.77 -9.18
N PRO A 230 -11.29 -14.64 -8.48
CA PRO A 230 -10.14 -14.19 -7.70
C PRO A 230 -8.94 -13.82 -8.57
N TYR A 231 -9.00 -14.07 -9.88
CA TYR A 231 -7.93 -13.71 -10.82
C TYR A 231 -8.13 -12.31 -11.40
N ALA A 232 -9.30 -11.71 -11.17
CA ALA A 232 -9.63 -10.38 -11.66
C ALA A 232 -8.64 -9.33 -11.12
N GLY A 233 -7.87 -8.71 -12.02
CA GLY A 233 -6.87 -7.69 -11.64
C GLY A 233 -5.50 -8.25 -11.22
N MET A 234 -5.31 -9.57 -11.22
CA MET A 234 -4.03 -10.23 -10.92
C MET A 234 -3.24 -10.56 -12.20
N GLN A 235 -2.98 -9.56 -13.04
CA GLN A 235 -2.25 -9.76 -14.30
C GLN A 235 -0.81 -10.23 -14.07
N ASP A 236 -0.23 -9.93 -12.90
CA ASP A 236 1.14 -10.26 -12.53
C ASP A 236 1.33 -11.73 -12.09
N LEU A 237 0.23 -12.45 -11.79
CA LEU A 237 0.25 -13.89 -11.49
C LEU A 237 0.30 -14.78 -12.73
N ASN A 238 0.20 -14.17 -13.92
CA ASN A 238 0.33 -14.86 -15.18
C ASN A 238 1.82 -15.12 -15.48
N CYS A 239 2.38 -16.18 -14.89
CA CYS A 239 3.75 -16.64 -15.12
C CYS A 239 3.93 -17.43 -16.42
N GLY A 240 3.23 -17.03 -17.49
CA GLY A 240 3.17 -17.77 -18.74
C GLY A 240 2.09 -18.83 -18.68
N ASP A 241 0.88 -18.44 -19.05
CA ASP A 241 -0.31 -19.29 -19.04
C ASP A 241 -0.04 -20.70 -19.58
N ARG A 242 -0.43 -21.71 -18.79
CA ARG A 242 -0.71 -23.02 -19.35
C ARG A 242 -1.80 -22.82 -20.41
N LEU A 243 -1.56 -23.29 -21.64
CA LEU A 243 -2.57 -23.40 -22.69
C LEU A 243 -3.63 -24.45 -22.29
N GLY A 244 -4.45 -24.12 -21.30
CA GLY A 244 -5.63 -24.87 -20.92
C GLY A 244 -6.79 -24.57 -21.87
N SER A 245 -7.82 -25.40 -21.79
CA SER A 245 -9.06 -25.21 -22.55
C SER A 245 -10.21 -24.99 -21.58
N ASP A 246 -11.17 -24.13 -21.94
CA ASP A 246 -12.42 -23.96 -21.19
C ASP A 246 -13.16 -25.30 -20.96
N ALA A 247 -12.96 -26.31 -21.82
CA ALA A 247 -13.49 -27.66 -21.65
C ALA A 247 -12.90 -28.39 -20.43
N GLU A 248 -11.74 -27.95 -19.96
CA GLU A 248 -11.15 -28.44 -18.74
C GLU A 248 -11.79 -27.82 -17.52
N LEU A 249 -12.56 -26.72 -17.58
CA LEU A 249 -13.28 -26.14 -16.44
C LEU A 249 -14.57 -26.92 -16.17
N VAL A 250 -14.81 -27.30 -14.90
CA VAL A 250 -16.01 -28.05 -14.51
C VAL A 250 -16.55 -27.48 -13.19
N GLU A 251 -17.86 -27.37 -13.09
CA GLU A 251 -18.55 -26.92 -11.88
C GLU A 251 -18.47 -27.98 -10.77
N GLY A 252 -18.35 -27.55 -9.51
CA GLY A 252 -18.38 -28.44 -8.36
C GLY A 252 -19.71 -29.20 -8.22
N TYR A 253 -19.70 -30.35 -7.55
CA TYR A 253 -20.88 -31.23 -7.40
C TYR A 253 -22.10 -30.54 -6.74
N GLU A 254 -21.87 -29.53 -5.89
CA GLU A 254 -22.91 -28.72 -5.25
C GLU A 254 -23.02 -27.29 -5.82
N PHE A 255 -22.44 -27.01 -6.99
CA PHE A 255 -22.46 -25.69 -7.58
C PHE A 255 -23.90 -25.27 -7.91
N ILE A 256 -24.34 -24.15 -7.34
CA ILE A 256 -25.70 -23.67 -7.53
C ILE A 256 -25.69 -22.72 -8.72
N ARG A 257 -26.11 -23.17 -9.91
CA ARG A 257 -26.35 -22.25 -11.03
C ARG A 257 -27.46 -21.27 -10.67
N ARG A 258 -27.06 -20.09 -10.19
CA ARG A 258 -27.96 -18.95 -10.09
C ARG A 258 -28.17 -18.46 -11.51
N GLU A 259 -29.40 -18.47 -12.00
CA GLU A 259 -29.72 -17.77 -13.23
C GLU A 259 -29.21 -16.34 -13.05
N ARG A 260 -28.15 -15.98 -13.79
CA ARG A 260 -27.74 -14.58 -13.88
C ARG A 260 -28.97 -13.86 -14.42
N THR A 261 -29.72 -13.18 -13.56
CA THR A 261 -30.52 -12.05 -14.02
C THR A 261 -29.54 -11.24 -14.82
N GLN A 262 -29.79 -11.13 -16.13
CA GLN A 262 -28.89 -10.44 -17.03
C GLN A 262 -28.45 -9.15 -16.32
N PRO A 263 -27.13 -8.84 -16.28
CA PRO A 263 -26.76 -7.50 -15.85
C PRO A 263 -27.65 -6.58 -16.67
N ILE A 264 -28.46 -5.76 -16.01
CA ILE A 264 -29.05 -4.61 -16.66
C ILE A 264 -27.83 -3.97 -17.28
N LEU A 265 -27.70 -4.07 -18.61
CA LEU A 265 -26.83 -3.21 -19.36
C LEU A 265 -27.26 -1.85 -18.88
N GLU A 266 -26.47 -1.24 -17.98
CA GLU A 266 -26.51 0.20 -17.84
C GLU A 266 -26.29 0.66 -19.26
N GLU A 267 -27.38 1.06 -19.93
CA GLU A 267 -27.32 1.75 -21.19
C GLU A 267 -26.25 2.80 -20.95
N LYS A 268 -25.12 2.65 -21.63
CA LYS A 268 -24.07 3.66 -21.62
C LYS A 268 -24.78 4.95 -21.95
N LYS A 269 -25.05 5.78 -20.94
CA LYS A 269 -25.66 7.09 -21.15
C LYS A 269 -24.78 7.72 -22.22
N PRO A 270 -25.34 8.09 -23.38
CA PRO A 270 -24.53 8.57 -24.48
C PRO A 270 -23.68 9.71 -23.94
N ARG A 271 -22.35 9.59 -24.08
CA ARG A 271 -21.42 10.63 -23.64
C ARG A 271 -21.95 11.96 -24.15
N PRO A 272 -22.13 12.98 -23.31
CA PRO A 272 -22.60 14.27 -23.78
C PRO A 272 -21.66 14.74 -24.89
N LYS A 273 -22.22 15.01 -26.08
CA LYS A 273 -21.45 15.46 -27.24
C LYS A 273 -20.62 16.67 -26.83
N PRO A 274 -19.34 16.76 -27.23
CA PRO A 274 -18.51 17.92 -26.95
C PRO A 274 -19.22 19.17 -27.44
N ARG A 275 -19.47 20.10 -26.51
CA ARG A 275 -20.12 21.38 -26.80
C ARG A 275 -19.16 22.18 -27.70
N PRO A 276 -19.58 22.65 -28.89
CA PRO A 276 -18.72 23.43 -29.76
C PRO A 276 -18.20 24.66 -29.01
N LEU A 277 -16.88 24.83 -28.97
CA LEU A 277 -16.26 26.08 -28.54
C LEU A 277 -16.75 27.17 -29.48
N LYS A 278 -17.56 28.10 -28.95
CA LYS A 278 -17.83 29.37 -29.64
C LYS A 278 -16.48 30.04 -29.84
N ARG A 279 -15.97 30.03 -31.08
CA ARG A 279 -14.89 30.92 -31.50
C ARG A 279 -15.33 32.34 -31.14
N GLY A 280 -14.63 32.95 -30.19
CA GLY A 280 -14.82 34.37 -29.88
C GLY A 280 -14.55 35.15 -31.16
N ASN A 281 -15.57 35.88 -31.62
CA ASN A 281 -15.36 36.92 -32.62
C ASN A 281 -14.44 37.96 -31.98
N LYS A 282 -13.20 38.04 -32.46
CA LYS A 282 -12.46 39.30 -32.46
C LYS A 282 -13.30 40.29 -33.27
N LYS A 283 -13.72 41.37 -32.63
CA LYS A 283 -14.03 42.62 -33.31
C LYS A 283 -13.12 43.69 -32.73
N ASP A 284 -12.60 44.46 -33.67
CA ASP A 284 -11.73 45.62 -33.53
C ASP A 284 -12.29 46.69 -32.58
#